data_AF-A0AAX6DIK0-F1
#
_entry.id   AF-A0AAX6DIK0-F1
#
_cell.length_a   1.000
_cell.length_b   1.000
_cell.length_c   1.000
_cell.angle_alpha   90.00
_cell.angle_beta   90.00
_cell.angle_gamma   90.00
#
_symmetry.space_group_name_H-M   'P 1'
#
loop_
_entity.id
_entity.type
_entity.pdbx_description
1 polymer ?
#
loop_
_entity_poly.entity_id
_entity_poly.type
_entity_poly.pdbx_seq_one_letter_code
_entity_poly.pdbx_strand_id
1 'polypeptide(L)'
;MLGRELVVKLSSIRRQFSNHNLMLEAVLPGLFVDKEGTYWDVPLSMAIDLASIVSDSSLSYHLCLQHNSGQPKHFRGNDKFEAPMSLLPGLCAKAAVSIKKTVEVWREKNGKKLKMVQPYDILLSEPHISGLGIIGAVASASLGENSSRLSLGENFQNCKSFRLCAQKSNFGLVGDLFGTVSFSAQHGNFQRLFLDLTRVNARLDIPSGSAFMYSVARLAQQIYNSRQPDPELLRAICPDLRVSFQQQIIGPFSFRVDSRVQLDSLNKDYSSCFKESVFAIDWALKVLGSAKASFWYSPKQQEAMVELRFFES
;
A
#
# COMPACT_ATOMS: atom_id res chain seq x y z
N MET A 1 29.91 9.75 11.62
CA MET A 1 29.56 10.93 10.80
C MET A 1 28.41 10.54 9.88
N LEU A 2 27.15 10.50 10.31
CA LEU A 2 26.19 11.61 10.45
C LEU A 2 26.22 12.59 9.26
N GLY A 3 25.81 12.11 8.09
CA GLY A 3 25.29 12.94 6.99
C GLY A 3 23.81 12.62 6.84
N ARG A 4 22.96 13.30 7.60
CA ARG A 4 21.51 13.30 7.38
C ARG A 4 21.24 14.36 6.31
N GLU A 5 21.02 13.95 5.07
CA GLU A 5 20.35 14.85 4.13
C GLU A 5 18.89 14.92 4.54
N LEU A 6 18.51 16.08 5.06
CA LEU A 6 17.12 16.45 5.26
C LEU A 6 16.44 16.37 3.89
N VAL A 7 15.49 15.44 3.73
CA VAL A 7 14.52 15.53 2.63
C VAL A 7 13.72 16.80 2.88
N VAL A 8 14.03 17.87 2.13
CA VAL A 8 13.30 19.12 2.22
C VAL A 8 12.00 18.95 1.45
N LYS A 9 10.93 18.58 2.17
CA LYS A 9 9.57 18.74 1.65
C LYS A 9 9.31 20.23 1.54
N LEU A 10 9.51 20.81 0.35
CA LEU A 10 9.43 22.25 0.12
C LEU A 10 8.04 22.81 0.48
N SER A 11 6.99 22.11 0.06
CA SER A 11 5.62 22.50 0.37
C SER A 11 4.65 21.33 0.17
N SER A 12 3.71 21.21 1.12
CA SER A 12 2.55 20.33 1.00
C SER A 12 1.32 21.14 1.35
N ILE A 13 0.41 21.31 0.40
CA ILE A 13 -0.86 22.00 0.62
C ILE A 13 -1.95 20.95 0.49
N ARG A 14 -2.72 20.76 1.56
CA ARG A 14 -3.91 19.91 1.58
C ARG A 14 -5.14 20.80 1.76
N ARG A 15 -6.10 20.69 0.85
CA ARG A 15 -7.38 21.39 0.94
C ARG A 15 -8.51 20.39 0.83
N GLN A 16 -9.36 20.38 1.84
CA GLN A 16 -10.58 19.58 1.87
C GLN A 16 -11.75 20.43 1.38
N PHE A 17 -12.40 19.97 0.32
CA PHE A 17 -13.69 20.45 -0.16
C PHE A 17 -14.78 19.48 0.31
N SER A 18 -16.06 19.85 0.18
CA SER A 18 -17.18 19.06 0.71
C SER A 18 -17.16 17.59 0.29
N ASN A 19 -16.77 17.30 -0.95
CA ASN A 19 -16.74 15.94 -1.51
C ASN A 19 -15.36 15.50 -2.03
N HIS A 20 -14.32 16.36 -1.91
CA HIS A 20 -13.02 16.12 -2.55
C HIS A 20 -11.87 16.57 -1.67
N ASN A 21 -10.78 15.82 -1.72
CA ASN A 21 -9.51 16.20 -1.13
C ASN A 21 -8.53 16.53 -2.26
N LEU A 22 -8.02 17.76 -2.24
CA LEU A 22 -6.96 18.21 -3.12
C LEU A 22 -5.65 18.26 -2.34
N MET A 23 -4.62 17.61 -2.87
CA MET A 23 -3.27 17.62 -2.33
C MET A 23 -2.29 18.09 -3.41
N LEU A 24 -1.49 19.09 -3.07
CA LEU A 24 -0.37 19.55 -3.87
C LEU A 24 0.91 19.26 -3.11
N GLU A 25 1.84 18.52 -3.73
CA GLU A 25 3.15 18.21 -3.16
C GLU A 25 4.26 18.55 -4.14
N ALA A 26 5.29 19.21 -3.63
CA ALA A 26 6.53 19.46 -4.35
C ALA A 26 7.72 19.13 -3.44
N VAL A 27 8.65 18.34 -3.96
CA VAL A 27 9.82 17.83 -3.22
C VAL A 27 11.08 18.01 -4.07
N LEU A 28 12.14 18.53 -3.45
CA LEU A 28 13.43 18.81 -4.10
C LEU A 28 14.58 18.79 -3.07
N PRO A 29 15.51 17.82 -3.11
CA PRO A 29 15.40 16.50 -3.74
C PRO A 29 14.46 15.59 -2.93
N GLY A 30 13.81 14.64 -3.61
CA GLY A 30 12.85 13.71 -3.01
C GLY A 30 13.39 12.30 -2.92
N LEU A 31 13.32 11.70 -1.72
CA LEU A 31 13.67 10.31 -1.50
C LEU A 31 12.42 9.42 -1.63
N PHE A 32 12.46 8.45 -2.53
CA PHE A 32 11.37 7.53 -2.82
C PHE A 32 11.77 6.09 -2.51
N VAL A 33 10.82 5.29 -2.01
CA VAL A 33 11.01 3.86 -1.76
C VAL A 33 10.23 3.07 -2.80
N ASP A 34 10.89 2.11 -3.46
CA ASP A 34 10.24 1.22 -4.42
C ASP A 34 9.53 0.03 -3.76
N LYS A 35 8.89 -0.83 -4.57
CA LYS A 35 8.16 -2.00 -4.08
C LYS A 35 9.05 -3.07 -3.43
N GLU A 36 10.36 -3.05 -3.68
CA GLU A 36 11.32 -3.99 -3.13
C GLU A 36 12.05 -3.41 -1.89
N GLY A 37 11.73 -2.16 -1.52
CA GLY A 37 12.30 -1.46 -0.37
C GLY A 37 13.57 -0.68 -0.68
N THR A 38 13.89 -0.47 -1.96
CA THR A 38 15.08 0.28 -2.41
C THR A 38 14.80 1.77 -2.43
N TYR A 39 15.79 2.56 -2.00
CA TYR A 39 15.72 4.01 -1.97
C TYR A 39 16.22 4.64 -3.27
N TRP A 40 15.47 5.60 -3.78
CA TRP A 40 15.73 6.33 -5.02
C TRP A 40 15.70 7.83 -4.74
N ASP A 41 16.77 8.52 -5.13
CA ASP A 41 16.85 9.97 -5.08
C ASP A 41 16.34 10.56 -6.40
N VAL A 42 15.29 11.38 -6.32
CA VAL A 42 14.66 12.04 -7.45
C VAL A 42 14.92 13.54 -7.35
N PRO A 43 15.62 14.14 -8.33
CA PRO A 43 16.01 15.55 -8.27
C PRO A 43 14.83 16.50 -8.06
N LEU A 44 13.74 16.32 -8.80
CA LEU A 44 12.49 17.07 -8.63
C LEU A 44 11.28 16.17 -8.83
N SER A 45 10.34 16.21 -7.88
CA SER A 45 9.03 15.60 -8.01
C SER A 45 7.93 16.59 -7.61
N MET A 46 6.99 16.82 -8.53
CA MET A 46 5.79 17.61 -8.29
C MET A 46 4.57 16.74 -8.56
N ALA A 47 3.58 16.77 -7.66
CA ALA A 47 2.34 16.01 -7.80
C ALA A 47 1.13 16.84 -7.37
N ILE A 48 0.07 16.75 -8.16
CA ILE A 48 -1.27 17.25 -7.86
C ILE A 48 -2.18 16.03 -7.78
N ASP A 49 -2.80 15.80 -6.64
CA ASP A 49 -3.71 14.69 -6.38
C ASP A 49 -5.09 15.22 -5.98
N LEU A 50 -6.12 14.73 -6.65
CA LEU A 50 -7.52 14.96 -6.36
C LEU A 50 -8.20 13.62 -6.10
N ALA A 51 -8.66 13.41 -4.87
CA ALA A 51 -9.38 12.21 -4.47
C ALA A 51 -10.80 12.54 -3.99
N SER A 52 -11.78 11.72 -4.37
CA SER A 52 -13.12 11.80 -3.80
C SER A 52 -13.12 11.39 -2.33
N ILE A 53 -13.91 12.06 -1.50
CA ILE A 53 -14.17 11.63 -0.12
C ILE A 53 -15.13 10.44 -0.17
N VAL A 54 -14.66 9.28 0.31
CA VAL A 54 -15.36 7.99 0.17
C VAL A 54 -16.26 7.77 1.38
N SER A 55 -17.56 7.56 1.14
CA SER A 55 -18.51 7.10 2.17
C SER A 55 -18.51 5.58 2.28
N ASP A 56 -19.12 5.04 3.32
CA ASP A 56 -19.23 3.58 3.48
C ASP A 56 -20.02 2.97 2.32
N SER A 57 -19.34 2.12 1.55
CA SER A 57 -19.84 1.48 0.32
C SER A 57 -20.08 2.39 -0.89
N SER A 58 -19.19 3.36 -1.16
CA SER A 58 -19.33 4.26 -2.33
C SER A 58 -18.32 4.01 -3.44
N LEU A 59 -18.67 4.51 -4.64
CA LEU A 59 -17.71 4.73 -5.71
C LEU A 59 -16.73 5.82 -5.28
N SER A 60 -15.47 5.61 -5.65
CA SER A 60 -14.37 6.53 -5.38
C SER A 60 -13.58 6.74 -6.66
N TYR A 61 -13.03 7.93 -6.81
CA TYR A 61 -12.12 8.22 -7.90
C TYR A 61 -10.93 9.03 -7.38
N HIS A 62 -9.80 8.88 -8.07
CA HIS A 62 -8.54 9.52 -7.75
C HIS A 62 -7.89 9.95 -9.05
N LEU A 63 -7.59 11.24 -9.18
CA LEU A 63 -6.89 11.83 -10.32
C LEU A 63 -5.57 12.40 -9.83
N CYS A 64 -4.46 11.94 -10.40
CA CYS A 64 -3.12 12.37 -10.03
C CYS A 64 -2.38 12.87 -11.27
N LEU A 65 -1.83 14.07 -11.21
CA LEU A 65 -0.90 14.60 -12.20
C LEU A 65 0.48 14.72 -11.55
N GLN A 66 1.44 13.97 -12.06
CA GLN A 66 2.81 13.93 -11.55
C GLN A 66 3.78 14.41 -12.64
N HIS A 67 4.71 15.28 -12.25
CA HIS A 67 5.83 15.69 -13.07
C HIS A 67 7.12 15.42 -12.31
N ASN A 68 7.98 14.58 -12.89
CA ASN A 68 9.32 14.33 -12.37
C ASN A 68 10.34 14.94 -13.33
N SER A 69 11.40 15.52 -12.79
CA SER A 69 12.52 16.04 -13.57
C SER A 69 13.85 15.54 -13.02
N GLY A 70 14.82 15.36 -13.93
CA GLY A 70 16.10 14.72 -13.67
C GLY A 70 16.05 13.19 -13.71
N GLN A 71 17.22 12.55 -13.79
CA GLN A 71 17.32 11.10 -13.73
C GLN A 71 17.34 10.62 -12.27
N PRO A 72 16.49 9.67 -11.89
CA PRO A 72 16.51 9.09 -10.55
C PRO A 72 17.83 8.33 -10.34
N LYS A 73 18.44 8.50 -9.17
CA LYS A 73 19.67 7.81 -8.77
C LYS A 73 19.39 6.84 -7.64
N HIS A 74 20.05 5.69 -7.66
CA HIS A 74 19.96 4.76 -6.54
C HIS A 74 20.62 5.40 -5.31
N PHE A 75 19.86 5.56 -4.23
CA PHE A 75 20.39 6.15 -3.01
C PHE A 75 21.42 5.19 -2.40
N ARG A 76 22.69 5.60 -2.36
CA ARG A 76 23.79 4.87 -1.70
C ARG A 76 24.15 3.49 -2.27
N GLY A 77 23.81 3.20 -3.53
CA GLY A 77 24.12 1.91 -4.18
C GLY A 77 24.72 2.07 -5.58
N ASN A 78 25.00 0.95 -6.23
CA ASN A 78 25.68 0.89 -7.52
C ASN A 78 24.68 1.08 -8.68
N ASP A 79 25.07 1.76 -9.76
CA ASP A 79 24.22 2.16 -10.92
C ASP A 79 23.68 0.98 -11.77
N LYS A 80 23.66 -0.24 -11.24
CA LYS A 80 23.23 -1.46 -11.95
C LYS A 80 21.72 -1.72 -11.91
N PHE A 81 20.99 -1.01 -11.05
CA PHE A 81 19.54 -1.17 -10.93
C PHE A 81 18.82 -0.18 -11.83
N GLU A 82 17.86 -0.70 -12.59
CA GLU A 82 17.00 0.13 -13.41
C GLU A 82 15.93 0.80 -12.55
N ALA A 83 15.80 2.13 -12.70
CA ALA A 83 14.86 2.91 -11.92
C ALA A 83 13.41 2.54 -12.28
N PRO A 84 12.51 2.48 -11.27
CA PRO A 84 11.08 2.28 -11.53
C PRO A 84 10.55 3.33 -12.51
N MET A 85 9.75 2.88 -13.50
CA MET A 85 9.20 3.78 -14.53
C MET A 85 8.42 4.96 -13.96
N SER A 86 7.82 4.82 -12.78
CA SER A 86 7.11 5.89 -12.08
C SER A 86 8.00 7.04 -11.61
N LEU A 87 9.32 6.83 -11.52
CA LEU A 87 10.31 7.82 -11.09
C LEU A 87 11.09 8.44 -12.26
N LEU A 88 10.93 7.90 -13.48
CA LEU A 88 11.58 8.45 -14.67
C LEU A 88 11.07 9.88 -14.95
N PRO A 89 11.89 10.73 -15.59
CA PRO A 89 11.52 12.10 -15.92
C PRO A 89 10.37 12.17 -16.92
N GLY A 90 9.51 13.19 -16.78
CA GLY A 90 8.38 13.48 -17.65
C GLY A 90 7.07 13.68 -16.88
N LEU A 91 6.04 14.05 -17.63
CA LEU A 91 4.67 14.21 -17.14
C LEU A 91 3.94 12.87 -17.15
N CYS A 92 3.15 12.61 -16.11
CA CYS A 92 2.28 11.45 -16.01
C CYS A 92 0.95 11.86 -15.39
N ALA A 93 -0.15 11.61 -16.09
CA ALA A 93 -1.49 11.72 -15.55
C ALA A 93 -2.02 10.31 -15.24
N LYS A 94 -2.59 10.12 -14.06
CA LYS A 94 -3.20 8.86 -13.62
C LYS A 94 -4.62 9.14 -13.19
N ALA A 95 -5.53 8.27 -13.59
CA ALA A 95 -6.92 8.28 -13.17
C ALA A 95 -7.27 6.89 -12.68
N ALA A 96 -7.79 6.78 -11.45
CA ALA A 96 -8.27 5.54 -10.88
C ALA A 96 -9.73 5.71 -10.46
N VAL A 97 -10.53 4.68 -10.69
CA VAL A 97 -11.91 4.58 -10.21
C VAL A 97 -12.03 3.25 -9.48
N SER A 98 -12.61 3.26 -8.28
CA SER A 98 -12.79 2.04 -7.50
C SER A 98 -14.10 2.03 -6.74
N ILE A 99 -14.66 0.84 -6.57
CA ILE A 99 -15.85 0.60 -5.77
C ILE A 99 -15.41 -0.12 -4.51
N LYS A 100 -15.73 0.48 -3.37
CA LYS A 100 -15.48 -0.07 -2.04
C LYS A 100 -16.74 -0.76 -1.55
N LYS A 101 -16.63 -1.96 -0.99
CA LYS A 101 -17.71 -2.62 -0.26
C LYS A 101 -17.20 -3.13 1.08
N THR A 102 -17.76 -2.60 2.15
CA THR A 102 -17.49 -3.07 3.51
C THR A 102 -18.66 -3.93 3.97
N VAL A 103 -18.37 -5.09 4.54
CA VAL A 103 -19.33 -5.98 5.19
C VAL A 103 -18.90 -6.13 6.64
N GLU A 104 -19.75 -5.65 7.55
CA GLU A 104 -19.58 -5.88 8.97
C GLU A 104 -20.30 -7.16 9.35
N VAL A 105 -19.52 -8.20 9.71
CA VAL A 105 -20.07 -9.52 10.07
C VAL A 105 -20.57 -9.50 11.50
N TRP A 106 -19.83 -8.85 12.39
CA TRP A 106 -20.17 -8.75 13.80
C TRP A 106 -19.56 -7.50 14.40
N ARG A 107 -20.30 -6.82 15.28
CA ARG A 107 -19.79 -5.73 16.11
C ARG A 107 -20.50 -5.73 17.45
N GLU A 108 -19.73 -5.74 18.52
CA GLU A 108 -20.26 -5.63 19.86
C GLU A 108 -20.38 -4.16 20.27
N LYS A 109 -21.56 -3.57 20.07
CA LYS A 109 -21.83 -2.19 20.51
C LYS A 109 -22.15 -2.12 22.01
N ASN A 110 -22.80 -3.17 22.54
CA ASN A 110 -23.44 -3.19 23.86
C ASN A 110 -22.87 -4.23 24.83
N GLY A 111 -21.69 -4.79 24.55
CA GLY A 111 -21.05 -5.80 25.37
C GLY A 111 -20.77 -5.30 26.79
N LYS A 112 -20.46 -6.23 27.71
CA LYS A 112 -20.12 -5.94 29.13
C LYS A 112 -18.84 -5.09 29.24
N LYS A 113 -18.90 -3.81 28.86
CA LYS A 113 -17.89 -2.79 29.17
C LYS A 113 -17.81 -2.70 30.69
N LEU A 114 -16.59 -2.69 31.22
CA LEU A 114 -16.40 -2.53 32.65
C LEU A 114 -16.99 -1.18 33.06
N LYS A 115 -18.04 -1.20 33.88
CA LYS A 115 -18.68 0.04 34.37
C LYS A 115 -17.61 0.92 35.01
N MET A 116 -17.56 2.19 34.60
CA MET A 116 -16.63 3.22 35.09
C MET A 116 -15.15 3.13 34.64
N VAL A 117 -14.78 2.21 33.74
CA VAL A 117 -13.40 2.17 33.17
C VAL A 117 -13.43 2.61 31.71
N GLN A 118 -12.77 3.74 31.42
CA GLN A 118 -12.57 4.17 30.04
C GLN A 118 -11.53 3.28 29.35
N PRO A 119 -11.77 2.89 28.07
CA PRO A 119 -10.79 2.17 27.28
C PRO A 119 -9.52 3.02 27.12
N TYR A 120 -8.37 2.37 26.91
CA TYR A 120 -7.12 3.09 26.66
C TYR A 120 -7.17 3.85 25.33
N ASP A 121 -7.94 3.36 24.37
CA ASP A 121 -8.24 4.00 23.08
C ASP A 121 -9.71 3.78 22.73
N ILE A 122 -10.43 4.87 22.41
CA ILE A 122 -11.87 4.82 22.09
C ILE A 122 -12.09 4.08 20.76
N LEU A 123 -11.18 4.18 19.79
CA LEU A 123 -11.31 3.50 18.48
C LEU A 123 -11.20 1.98 18.60
N LEU A 124 -10.52 1.48 19.63
CA LEU A 124 -10.34 0.06 19.91
C LEU A 124 -11.33 -0.47 20.95
N SER A 125 -12.34 0.33 21.32
CA SER A 125 -13.30 -0.04 22.35
C SER A 125 -14.42 -0.98 21.87
N GLU A 126 -14.56 -1.14 20.56
CA GLU A 126 -15.61 -1.96 19.94
C GLU A 126 -14.99 -3.15 19.22
N PRO A 127 -15.06 -4.36 19.81
CA PRO A 127 -14.63 -5.55 19.11
C PRO A 127 -15.58 -5.80 17.93
N HIS A 128 -14.98 -6.12 16.79
CA HIS A 128 -15.67 -6.25 15.53
C HIS A 128 -14.97 -7.24 14.62
N ILE A 129 -15.74 -7.81 13.69
CA ILE A 129 -15.27 -8.62 12.58
C ILE A 129 -15.85 -8.01 11.32
N SER A 130 -14.97 -7.61 10.41
CA SER A 130 -15.35 -6.97 9.16
C SER A 130 -14.53 -7.50 7.99
N GLY A 131 -15.19 -7.57 6.83
CA GLY A 131 -14.58 -7.78 5.54
C GLY A 131 -14.69 -6.51 4.70
N LEU A 132 -13.68 -6.24 3.88
CA LEU A 132 -13.64 -5.10 2.99
C LEU A 132 -13.10 -5.55 1.64
N GLY A 133 -13.90 -5.40 0.59
CA GLY A 133 -13.51 -5.61 -0.80
C GLY A 133 -13.42 -4.29 -1.55
N ILE A 134 -12.40 -4.15 -2.39
CA ILE A 134 -12.21 -3.03 -3.31
C ILE A 134 -11.89 -3.61 -4.68
N ILE A 135 -12.58 -3.14 -5.71
CA ILE A 135 -12.27 -3.44 -7.10
C ILE A 135 -12.23 -2.13 -7.86
N GLY A 136 -11.24 -1.95 -8.73
CA GLY A 136 -11.09 -0.72 -9.49
C GLY A 136 -10.34 -0.89 -10.80
N ALA A 137 -10.32 0.21 -11.54
CA ALA A 137 -9.57 0.37 -12.77
C ALA A 137 -8.65 1.58 -12.64
N VAL A 138 -7.47 1.49 -13.24
CA VAL A 138 -6.51 2.59 -13.33
C VAL A 138 -6.10 2.78 -14.77
N ALA A 139 -6.10 4.04 -15.22
CA ALA A 139 -5.54 4.47 -16.48
C ALA A 139 -4.40 5.45 -16.18
N SER A 140 -3.29 5.30 -16.87
CA SER A 140 -2.12 6.16 -16.77
C SER A 140 -1.73 6.63 -18.16
N ALA A 141 -1.68 7.94 -18.37
CA ALA A 141 -1.11 8.57 -19.53
C ALA A 141 0.25 9.17 -19.15
N SER A 142 1.24 9.03 -20.01
CA SER A 142 2.58 9.55 -19.80
C SER A 142 3.03 10.30 -21.04
N LEU A 143 3.66 11.45 -20.82
CA LEU A 143 4.21 12.32 -21.84
C LEU A 143 5.62 12.71 -21.38
N GLY A 144 6.66 12.34 -22.11
CA GLY A 144 8.04 12.49 -21.62
C GLY A 144 9.08 12.78 -22.68
N GLU A 145 10.11 13.51 -22.28
CA GLU A 145 11.16 14.10 -23.13
C GLU A 145 12.31 13.16 -23.50
N ASN A 146 12.29 11.87 -23.15
CA ASN A 146 13.35 10.94 -23.52
C ASN A 146 12.82 9.58 -23.93
N SER A 147 13.42 9.02 -25.00
CA SER A 147 13.11 7.71 -25.58
C SER A 147 13.20 6.55 -24.58
N SER A 148 13.84 6.72 -23.42
CA SER A 148 14.06 5.67 -22.42
C SER A 148 12.77 5.10 -21.79
N ARG A 149 11.69 5.87 -21.67
CA ARG A 149 10.37 5.31 -21.27
C ARG A 149 9.78 4.35 -22.32
N LEU A 150 10.20 4.48 -23.58
CA LEU A 150 9.75 3.67 -24.72
C LEU A 150 10.72 2.54 -25.06
N SER A 151 12.04 2.75 -24.94
CA SER A 151 13.09 1.74 -25.17
C SER A 151 13.05 0.61 -24.14
N LEU A 152 12.69 0.92 -22.91
CA LEU A 152 12.41 -0.10 -21.91
C LEU A 152 11.12 -0.89 -22.22
N GLY A 153 10.31 -0.43 -23.18
CA GLY A 153 9.14 -1.15 -23.68
C GLY A 153 9.47 -2.48 -24.37
N GLU A 154 10.70 -2.68 -24.84
CA GLU A 154 11.11 -3.93 -25.52
C GLU A 154 11.30 -5.09 -24.54
N ASN A 155 11.72 -4.83 -23.30
CA ASN A 155 11.79 -5.84 -22.23
C ASN A 155 10.46 -6.06 -21.50
N PHE A 156 9.42 -5.27 -21.82
CA PHE A 156 8.07 -5.36 -21.24
C PHE A 156 7.08 -6.17 -22.08
N GLN A 157 7.57 -7.11 -22.90
CA GLN A 157 6.71 -8.11 -23.55
C GLN A 157 5.87 -8.94 -22.54
N ASN A 158 6.19 -8.84 -21.24
CA ASN A 158 5.56 -9.61 -20.17
C ASN A 158 4.48 -8.87 -19.35
N CYS A 159 4.22 -7.57 -19.59
CA CYS A 159 3.16 -6.85 -18.87
C CYS A 159 1.84 -6.82 -19.67
N LYS A 160 0.91 -7.69 -19.29
CA LYS A 160 -0.35 -8.02 -19.99
C LYS A 160 -1.49 -7.00 -19.77
N SER A 161 -1.14 -5.74 -19.55
CA SER A 161 -2.05 -4.58 -19.41
C SER A 161 -2.46 -4.02 -20.78
N PHE A 162 -3.59 -3.31 -20.86
CA PHE A 162 -3.97 -2.61 -22.10
C PHE A 162 -3.01 -1.43 -22.33
N ARG A 163 -2.34 -1.39 -23.48
CA ARG A 163 -1.36 -0.34 -23.80
C ARG A 163 -1.59 0.24 -25.19
N LEU A 164 -1.55 1.57 -25.27
CA LEU A 164 -1.52 2.31 -26.53
C LEU A 164 -0.31 3.25 -26.47
N CYS A 165 0.65 3.07 -27.38
CA CYS A 165 1.82 3.93 -27.48
C CYS A 165 1.78 4.67 -28.83
N ALA A 166 1.86 6.00 -28.79
CA ALA A 166 2.00 6.82 -29.99
C ALA A 166 3.46 7.29 -30.11
N GLN A 167 4.23 6.60 -30.95
CA GLN A 167 5.67 6.81 -31.12
C GLN A 167 6.03 8.22 -31.65
N LYS A 168 5.10 8.89 -32.34
CA LYS A 168 5.32 10.22 -32.93
C LYS A 168 5.28 11.36 -31.90
N SER A 169 4.73 11.15 -30.71
CA SER A 169 4.50 12.20 -29.70
C SER A 169 5.04 11.86 -28.30
N ASN A 170 5.89 10.82 -28.17
CA ASN A 170 6.39 10.30 -26.88
C ASN A 170 5.28 10.13 -25.83
N PHE A 171 4.11 9.67 -26.29
CA PHE A 171 2.92 9.50 -25.48
C PHE A 171 2.64 8.01 -25.28
N GLY A 172 2.48 7.60 -24.03
CA GLY A 172 2.12 6.24 -23.66
C GLY A 172 0.88 6.23 -22.76
N LEU A 173 -0.13 5.44 -23.13
CA LEU A 173 -1.33 5.19 -22.35
C LEU A 173 -1.36 3.72 -21.91
N VAL A 174 -1.59 3.50 -20.63
CA VAL A 174 -1.66 2.17 -20.00
C VAL A 174 -2.92 2.10 -19.15
N GLY A 175 -3.67 1.00 -19.27
CA GLY A 175 -4.85 0.71 -18.48
C GLY A 175 -4.77 -0.67 -17.83
N ASP A 176 -5.19 -0.76 -16.57
CA ASP A 176 -5.26 -2.02 -15.84
C ASP A 176 -6.39 -2.02 -14.80
N LEU A 177 -6.72 -3.20 -14.29
CA LEU A 177 -7.63 -3.42 -13.18
C LEU A 177 -6.82 -3.70 -11.91
N PHE A 178 -7.39 -3.43 -10.75
CA PHE A 178 -6.82 -3.81 -9.47
C PHE A 178 -7.92 -4.27 -8.51
N GLY A 179 -7.52 -5.07 -7.53
CA GLY A 179 -8.44 -5.55 -6.50
C GLY A 179 -7.74 -5.71 -5.17
N THR A 180 -8.47 -5.43 -4.09
CA THR A 180 -8.03 -5.66 -2.72
C THR A 180 -9.14 -6.34 -1.95
N VAL A 181 -8.81 -7.39 -1.22
CA VAL A 181 -9.70 -7.99 -0.23
C VAL A 181 -9.01 -7.91 1.11
N SER A 182 -9.71 -7.45 2.13
CA SER A 182 -9.19 -7.34 3.49
C SER A 182 -10.18 -7.87 4.49
N PHE A 183 -9.64 -8.45 5.55
CA PHE A 183 -10.38 -9.01 6.66
C PHE A 183 -9.75 -8.47 7.94
N SER A 184 -10.59 -7.95 8.85
CA SER A 184 -10.19 -7.40 10.14
C SER A 184 -11.02 -8.08 11.20
N ALA A 185 -10.36 -8.68 12.18
CA ALA A 185 -10.98 -9.25 13.36
C ALA A 185 -10.32 -8.66 14.59
N GLN A 186 -11.14 -8.09 15.48
CA GLN A 186 -10.70 -7.58 16.76
C GLN A 186 -11.47 -8.29 17.88
N HIS A 187 -10.72 -8.82 18.83
CA HIS A 187 -11.23 -9.37 20.06
C HIS A 187 -10.85 -8.47 21.25
N GLY A 188 -11.83 -8.26 22.12
CA GLY A 188 -11.73 -7.44 23.32
C GLY A 188 -11.81 -5.93 23.08
N ASN A 189 -11.92 -5.18 24.17
CA ASN A 189 -12.33 -3.77 24.17
C ASN A 189 -11.27 -2.82 24.74
N PHE A 190 -10.05 -3.33 24.98
CA PHE A 190 -8.88 -2.55 25.40
C PHE A 190 -9.13 -1.70 26.65
N GLN A 191 -9.79 -2.29 27.66
CA GLN A 191 -10.10 -1.71 28.97
C GLN A 191 -9.31 -2.36 30.11
N ARG A 192 -9.06 -3.67 30.04
CA ARG A 192 -8.39 -4.42 31.12
C ARG A 192 -6.88 -4.20 31.09
N LEU A 193 -6.25 -4.54 32.21
CA LEU A 193 -4.81 -4.34 32.40
C LEU A 193 -3.95 -5.26 31.52
N PHE A 194 -4.42 -6.45 31.13
CA PHE A 194 -3.61 -7.42 30.39
C PHE A 194 -4.46 -8.18 29.36
N LEU A 195 -3.87 -8.45 28.19
CA LEU A 195 -4.37 -9.36 27.15
C LEU A 195 -5.83 -9.16 26.73
N ASP A 196 -6.32 -7.92 26.75
CA ASP A 196 -7.70 -7.52 26.45
C ASP A 196 -7.90 -7.03 25.01
N LEU A 197 -6.82 -6.91 24.24
CA LEU A 197 -6.90 -6.57 22.83
C LEU A 197 -6.07 -7.56 22.04
N THR A 198 -6.74 -8.25 21.12
CA THR A 198 -6.11 -9.02 20.07
C THR A 198 -6.74 -8.60 18.76
N ARG A 199 -5.94 -8.13 17.81
CA ARG A 199 -6.41 -7.72 16.49
C ARG A 199 -5.59 -8.41 15.42
N VAL A 200 -6.29 -8.93 14.43
CA VAL A 200 -5.74 -9.58 13.25
C VAL A 200 -6.31 -8.88 12.03
N ASN A 201 -5.45 -8.36 11.18
CA ASN A 201 -5.84 -7.87 9.87
C ASN A 201 -5.09 -8.65 8.80
N ALA A 202 -5.81 -9.19 7.82
CA ALA A 202 -5.25 -9.82 6.64
C ALA A 202 -5.71 -9.05 5.41
N ARG A 203 -4.79 -8.74 4.49
CA ARG A 203 -5.07 -8.00 3.27
C ARG A 203 -4.40 -8.67 2.09
N LEU A 204 -5.19 -8.89 1.05
CA LEU A 204 -4.82 -9.52 -0.19
C LEU A 204 -4.91 -8.47 -1.29
N ASP A 205 -3.78 -8.13 -1.92
CA ASP A 205 -3.71 -7.14 -2.99
C ASP A 205 -3.39 -7.83 -4.34
N ILE A 206 -4.24 -7.58 -5.33
CA ILE A 206 -4.05 -7.96 -6.73
C ILE A 206 -3.69 -6.68 -7.50
N PRO A 207 -2.38 -6.44 -7.76
CA PRO A 207 -1.93 -5.19 -8.35
C PRO A 207 -2.23 -5.06 -9.85
N SER A 208 -2.42 -6.18 -10.56
CA SER A 208 -2.72 -6.20 -12.00
C SER A 208 -3.79 -7.27 -12.29
N GLY A 209 -5.02 -6.81 -12.46
CA GLY A 209 -6.16 -7.67 -12.75
C GLY A 209 -6.10 -8.26 -14.16
N SER A 210 -5.57 -7.54 -15.14
CA SER A 210 -5.40 -8.08 -16.50
C SER A 210 -4.39 -9.23 -16.53
N ALA A 211 -3.23 -9.06 -15.88
CA ALA A 211 -2.24 -10.13 -15.76
C ALA A 211 -2.77 -11.32 -14.96
N PHE A 212 -3.51 -11.06 -13.89
CA PHE A 212 -4.16 -12.09 -13.08
C PHE A 212 -5.16 -12.90 -13.93
N MET A 213 -6.13 -12.25 -14.58
CA MET A 213 -7.16 -12.92 -15.38
C MET A 213 -6.56 -13.72 -16.55
N TYR A 214 -5.57 -13.16 -17.23
CA TYR A 214 -4.84 -13.90 -18.27
C TYR A 214 -4.19 -15.17 -17.71
N SER A 215 -3.52 -15.04 -16.57
CA SER A 215 -2.79 -16.16 -15.98
C SER A 215 -3.74 -17.24 -15.48
N VAL A 216 -4.87 -16.87 -14.89
CA VAL A 216 -5.96 -17.79 -14.53
C VAL A 216 -6.51 -18.51 -15.77
N ALA A 217 -6.80 -17.79 -16.85
CA ALA A 217 -7.32 -18.40 -18.08
C ALA A 217 -6.32 -19.38 -18.69
N ARG A 218 -5.03 -19.05 -18.71
CA ARG A 218 -3.96 -19.93 -19.19
C ARG A 218 -3.78 -21.16 -18.30
N LEU A 219 -3.80 -21.00 -16.98
CA LEU A 219 -3.73 -22.14 -16.06
C LEU A 219 -4.93 -23.06 -16.21
N ALA A 220 -6.15 -22.51 -16.31
CA ALA A 220 -7.35 -23.30 -16.57
C ALA A 220 -7.24 -24.08 -17.89
N GLN A 221 -6.71 -23.45 -18.95
CA GLN A 221 -6.44 -24.10 -20.22
C GLN A 221 -5.37 -25.22 -20.09
N GLN A 222 -4.31 -25.00 -19.31
CA GLN A 222 -3.26 -26.02 -19.08
C GLN A 222 -3.82 -27.21 -18.30
N ILE A 223 -4.57 -26.98 -17.23
CA ILE A 223 -5.21 -28.01 -16.43
C ILE A 223 -6.22 -28.81 -17.27
N TYR A 224 -7.06 -28.12 -18.05
CA TYR A 224 -7.99 -28.77 -18.96
C TYR A 224 -7.29 -29.68 -19.97
N ASN A 225 -6.13 -29.25 -20.49
CA ASN A 225 -5.32 -30.04 -21.41
C ASN A 225 -4.36 -31.03 -20.71
N SER A 226 -4.53 -31.28 -19.40
CA SER A 226 -3.67 -32.16 -18.60
C SER A 226 -2.16 -31.84 -18.70
N ARG A 227 -1.82 -30.55 -18.86
CA ARG A 227 -0.44 -30.06 -18.88
C ARG A 227 -0.04 -29.64 -17.47
N GLN A 228 1.25 -29.78 -17.17
CA GLN A 228 1.80 -29.31 -15.90
C GLN A 228 1.69 -27.78 -15.82
N PRO A 229 1.23 -27.21 -14.69
CA PRO A 229 1.10 -25.77 -14.51
C PRO A 229 2.44 -25.06 -14.64
N ASP A 230 2.45 -23.96 -15.38
CA ASP A 230 3.66 -23.14 -15.50
C ASP A 230 3.93 -22.40 -14.17
N PRO A 231 5.12 -22.57 -13.57
CA PRO A 231 5.52 -21.86 -12.37
C PRO A 231 5.44 -20.33 -12.46
N GLU A 232 5.68 -19.75 -13.63
CA GLU A 232 5.61 -18.30 -13.83
C GLU A 232 4.17 -17.79 -13.76
N LEU A 233 3.23 -18.56 -14.32
CA LEU A 233 1.80 -18.25 -14.25
C LEU A 233 1.26 -18.38 -12.83
N LEU A 234 1.75 -19.36 -12.06
CA LEU A 234 1.39 -19.49 -10.65
C LEU A 234 1.86 -18.28 -9.84
N ARG A 235 3.11 -17.84 -10.03
CA ARG A 235 3.63 -16.62 -9.39
C ARG A 235 2.85 -15.37 -9.79
N ALA A 236 2.41 -15.26 -11.05
CA ALA A 236 1.62 -14.13 -11.53
C ALA A 236 0.19 -14.09 -10.97
N ILE A 237 -0.34 -15.23 -10.52
CA ILE A 237 -1.66 -15.33 -9.86
C ILE A 237 -1.54 -15.06 -8.36
N CYS A 238 -0.41 -15.41 -7.74
CA CYS A 238 -0.20 -15.22 -6.31
C CYS A 238 -0.30 -13.72 -5.93
N PRO A 239 -1.35 -13.32 -5.19
CA PRO A 239 -1.51 -11.94 -4.73
C PRO A 239 -0.50 -11.59 -3.64
N ASP A 240 -0.30 -10.29 -3.43
CA ASP A 240 0.53 -9.77 -2.33
C ASP A 240 -0.28 -9.86 -1.03
N LEU A 241 0.17 -10.70 -0.08
CA LEU A 241 -0.51 -10.91 1.19
C LEU A 241 0.18 -10.08 2.27
N ARG A 242 -0.59 -9.24 2.95
CA ARG A 242 -0.16 -8.48 4.12
C ARG A 242 -0.94 -8.94 5.34
N VAL A 243 -0.23 -9.31 6.39
CA VAL A 243 -0.81 -9.76 7.65
C VAL A 243 -0.32 -8.85 8.76
N SER A 244 -1.23 -8.37 9.58
CA SER A 244 -0.99 -7.54 10.75
C SER A 244 -1.55 -8.25 11.96
N PHE A 245 -0.74 -8.40 13.00
CA PHE A 245 -1.13 -8.93 14.29
C PHE A 245 -0.82 -7.89 15.36
N GLN A 246 -1.79 -7.58 16.22
CA GLN A 246 -1.62 -6.68 17.34
C GLN A 246 -2.16 -7.31 18.62
N GLN A 247 -1.38 -7.26 19.69
CA GLN A 247 -1.70 -7.83 21.00
C GLN A 247 -1.37 -6.83 22.10
N GLN A 248 -2.33 -6.51 22.96
CA GLN A 248 -2.06 -5.77 24.20
C GLN A 248 -1.16 -6.61 25.10
N ILE A 249 -0.10 -5.99 25.60
CA ILE A 249 0.81 -6.58 26.57
C ILE A 249 0.32 -6.22 27.98
N ILE A 250 0.35 -4.92 28.29
CA ILE A 250 0.00 -4.39 29.61
C ILE A 250 -0.54 -2.96 29.48
N GLY A 251 -1.64 -2.67 30.17
CA GLY A 251 -2.26 -1.36 30.22
C GLY A 251 -2.43 -0.75 28.81
N PRO A 252 -1.97 0.48 28.56
CA PRO A 252 -2.10 1.13 27.25
C PRO A 252 -1.11 0.62 26.19
N PHE A 253 -0.26 -0.35 26.50
CA PHE A 253 0.78 -0.83 25.60
C PHE A 253 0.35 -2.07 24.83
N SER A 254 0.52 -2.02 23.50
CA SER A 254 0.34 -3.17 22.62
C SER A 254 1.51 -3.37 21.70
N PHE A 255 1.81 -4.61 21.40
CA PHE A 255 2.80 -5.00 20.39
C PHE A 255 2.08 -5.29 19.09
N ARG A 256 2.61 -4.77 17.97
CA ARG A 256 2.12 -4.99 16.62
C ARG A 256 3.22 -5.56 15.74
N VAL A 257 2.87 -6.51 14.90
CA VAL A 257 3.72 -7.06 13.85
C VAL A 257 2.97 -6.93 12.54
N ASP A 258 3.55 -6.20 11.60
CA ASP A 258 3.06 -6.05 10.25
C ASP A 258 4.00 -6.81 9.33
N SER A 259 3.50 -7.76 8.53
CA SER A 259 4.33 -8.60 7.67
C SER A 259 3.74 -8.73 6.27
N ARG A 260 4.62 -8.64 5.29
CA ARG A 260 4.34 -8.90 3.89
C ARG A 260 4.85 -10.29 3.53
N VAL A 261 3.93 -11.14 3.13
CA VAL A 261 4.17 -12.54 2.79
C VAL A 261 4.03 -12.67 1.28
N GLN A 262 5.08 -13.12 0.62
CA GLN A 262 4.99 -13.54 -0.77
C GLN A 262 4.84 -15.06 -0.79
N LEU A 263 3.74 -15.53 -1.37
CA LEU A 263 3.53 -16.95 -1.59
C LEU A 263 4.41 -17.39 -2.76
N ASP A 264 5.58 -17.97 -2.47
CA ASP A 264 6.40 -18.59 -3.50
C ASP A 264 5.94 -20.03 -3.69
N SER A 265 5.18 -20.27 -4.76
CA SER A 265 4.58 -21.57 -5.08
C SER A 265 5.55 -22.58 -5.70
N LEU A 266 6.86 -22.28 -5.72
CA LEU A 266 7.87 -23.02 -6.49
C LEU A 266 8.77 -23.96 -5.71
N ASN A 267 8.82 -23.88 -4.38
CA ASN A 267 9.49 -24.91 -3.60
C ASN A 267 8.48 -25.99 -3.22
N LYS A 268 8.85 -27.26 -3.47
CA LYS A 268 8.08 -28.46 -3.05
C LYS A 268 7.79 -28.50 -1.54
N ASP A 269 8.45 -27.63 -0.77
CA ASP A 269 8.33 -27.49 0.69
C ASP A 269 7.37 -26.38 1.16
N TYR A 270 6.62 -25.72 0.27
CA TYR A 270 5.61 -24.70 0.64
C TYR A 270 6.11 -23.64 1.65
N SER A 271 7.37 -23.21 1.53
CA SER A 271 7.92 -22.22 2.46
C SER A 271 7.36 -20.83 2.13
N SER A 272 6.47 -20.31 2.97
CA SER A 272 6.06 -18.91 2.92
C SER A 272 7.28 -18.03 3.23
N CYS A 273 7.69 -17.18 2.27
CA CYS A 273 8.80 -16.27 2.47
C CYS A 273 8.26 -14.94 3.02
N PHE A 274 8.63 -14.61 4.25
CA PHE A 274 8.40 -13.29 4.83
C PHE A 274 9.34 -12.29 4.14
N LYS A 275 8.80 -11.43 3.28
CA LYS A 275 9.61 -10.47 2.51
C LYS A 275 10.01 -9.27 3.37
N GLU A 276 9.06 -8.73 4.11
CA GLU A 276 9.20 -7.52 4.91
C GLU A 276 8.38 -7.68 6.19
N SER A 277 9.02 -7.50 7.34
CA SER A 277 8.35 -7.47 8.64
C SER A 277 8.70 -6.18 9.35
N VAL A 278 7.69 -5.53 9.94
CA VAL A 278 7.83 -4.34 10.76
C VAL A 278 7.26 -4.67 12.13
N PHE A 279 8.06 -4.42 13.16
CA PHE A 279 7.69 -4.63 14.55
C PHE A 279 7.40 -3.28 15.18
N ALA A 280 6.32 -3.17 15.95
CA ALA A 280 5.94 -1.93 16.58
C ALA A 280 5.46 -2.14 18.02
N ILE A 281 5.71 -1.14 18.86
CA ILE A 281 5.13 -1.00 20.19
C ILE A 281 4.29 0.27 20.16
N ASP A 282 2.99 0.11 20.35
CA ASP A 282 2.04 1.20 20.43
C ASP A 282 1.69 1.49 21.89
N TRP A 283 1.69 2.78 22.23
CA TRP A 283 1.27 3.32 23.52
C TRP A 283 0.07 4.24 23.32
N ALA A 284 -1.10 3.80 23.78
CA ALA A 284 -2.33 4.59 23.73
C ALA A 284 -2.35 5.69 24.80
N LEU A 285 -2.49 6.93 24.36
CA LEU A 285 -2.50 8.12 25.20
C LEU A 285 -3.95 8.50 25.51
N LYS A 286 -4.43 8.10 26.69
CA LYS A 286 -5.78 8.38 27.20
C LYS A 286 -6.21 9.85 27.16
N VAL A 287 -5.25 10.78 27.16
CA VAL A 287 -5.47 12.22 27.37
C VAL A 287 -6.22 12.91 26.21
N LEU A 288 -6.30 12.29 25.03
CA LEU A 288 -6.89 12.91 23.83
C LEU A 288 -7.82 11.97 23.03
N GLY A 289 -8.49 11.04 23.71
CA GLY A 289 -9.53 10.16 23.13
C GLY A 289 -9.04 9.06 22.18
N SER A 290 -8.06 9.34 21.32
CA SER A 290 -7.41 8.38 20.42
C SER A 290 -5.99 8.82 19.98
N ALA A 291 -5.27 9.54 20.84
CA ALA A 291 -3.86 9.81 20.57
C ALA A 291 -3.02 8.56 20.85
N LYS A 292 -1.98 8.32 20.05
CA LYS A 292 -1.05 7.20 20.26
C LYS A 292 0.37 7.57 19.90
N ALA A 293 1.31 7.03 20.67
CA ALA A 293 2.72 7.02 20.35
C ALA A 293 3.10 5.61 19.88
N SER A 294 3.73 5.50 18.72
CA SER A 294 4.11 4.23 18.11
C SER A 294 5.61 4.24 17.85
N PHE A 295 6.35 3.31 18.45
CA PHE A 295 7.73 3.02 18.04
C PHE A 295 7.69 1.85 17.09
N TRP A 296 8.28 1.97 15.90
CA TRP A 296 8.39 0.86 14.95
C TRP A 296 9.83 0.66 14.49
N TYR A 297 10.14 -0.59 14.11
CA TYR A 297 11.43 -1.04 13.62
C TYR A 297 11.24 -1.99 12.42
N SER A 298 11.97 -1.71 11.34
CA SER A 298 12.02 -2.52 10.12
C SER A 298 13.40 -3.19 10.03
N PRO A 299 13.54 -4.51 10.33
CA PRO A 299 14.82 -5.19 10.28
C PRO A 299 15.43 -5.24 8.87
N LYS A 300 14.59 -5.30 7.83
CA LYS A 300 15.04 -5.32 6.43
C LYS A 300 15.75 -4.01 6.07
N GLN A 301 15.21 -2.88 6.53
CA GLN A 301 15.77 -1.56 6.24
C GLN A 301 16.77 -1.09 7.32
N GLN A 302 16.83 -1.76 8.47
CA GLN A 302 17.59 -1.33 9.65
C GLN A 302 17.19 0.06 10.14
N GLU A 303 15.88 0.35 10.07
CA GLU A 303 15.32 1.66 10.38
C GLU A 303 14.35 1.57 11.55
N ALA A 304 14.38 2.60 12.40
CA ALA A 304 13.47 2.78 13.51
C ALA A 304 12.90 4.20 13.51
N MET A 305 11.64 4.34 13.90
CA MET A 305 11.00 5.64 14.05
C MET A 305 10.05 5.63 15.23
N VAL A 306 9.93 6.79 15.87
CA VAL A 306 8.86 7.08 16.82
C VAL A 306 7.88 8.01 16.13
N GLU A 307 6.62 7.62 16.10
CA GLU A 307 5.53 8.39 15.52
C GLU A 307 4.54 8.78 16.63
N LEU A 308 4.14 10.05 16.66
CA LEU A 308 3.10 10.53 17.56
C LEU A 308 1.90 10.95 16.72
N ARG A 309 0.78 10.26 16.88
CA ARG A 309 -0.46 10.56 16.15
C ARG A 309 -1.49 11.16 17.09
N PHE A 310 -2.08 12.26 16.66
CA PHE A 310 -3.16 12.97 17.35
C PHE A 310 -4.41 12.98 16.47
N PHE A 311 -5.60 12.86 17.08
CA PHE A 311 -6.89 12.94 16.41
C PHE A 311 -7.06 11.95 15.24
N GLU A 312 -6.99 10.65 15.53
CA GLU A 312 -7.43 9.62 14.59
C GLU A 312 -8.98 9.67 14.57
N SER A 313 -9.56 10.25 13.50
CA SER A 313 -11.02 10.36 13.28
C SER A 313 -11.51 9.38 12.23
#